data_AF-A0A146KK03-F1
#
_entry.id   AF-A0A146KK03-F1
#
_cell.length_a   1.000
_cell.length_b   1.000
_cell.length_c   1.000
_cell.angle_alpha   90.00
_cell.angle_beta   90.00
_cell.angle_gamma   90.00
#
_symmetry.space_group_name_H-M   'P 1'
#
loop_
_entity.id
_entity.type
_entity.pdbx_description
1 polymer ?
#
loop_
_entity_poly.entity_id
_entity_poly.type
_entity_poly.pdbx_seq_one_letter_code
_entity_poly.pdbx_strand_id
1 'polypeptide(L)'
;VFVGEELQNLLSQLSEKENETPVSKQKENVISFSQLLQIPKDTSDRNRTSPFAFTGNKFEFRMVGSSQSVAMCNVVLNTALAQILKEISDEIEEKLQQKADLQQILQYIIIKLLKKHSRVIYGGNGYSAEWLAEAKLRKLPFLESGVDAILELTNEKSIQLFETHGIFNKNELEMRKLIMLENYCNVNLIEAKVMAQMVNVQFKPVVIEEIGRIAKSYQEM
;
A
#
# COMPACT_ATOMS: atom_id res chain seq x y z
N VAL A 1 -0.54 2.91 6.78
CA VAL A 1 -1.94 2.53 7.10
C VAL A 1 -2.47 3.52 8.12
N PHE A 2 -3.58 4.16 7.82
CA PHE A 2 -4.30 5.03 8.75
C PHE A 2 -5.41 4.22 9.41
N VAL A 3 -5.49 4.25 10.74
CA VAL A 3 -6.49 3.49 11.51
C VAL A 3 -7.37 4.36 12.41
N GLY A 4 -7.10 5.67 12.47
CA GLY A 4 -7.71 6.58 13.45
C GLY A 4 -6.92 6.65 14.74
N GLU A 5 -7.07 7.77 15.47
CA GLU A 5 -6.31 8.03 16.71
C GLU A 5 -6.69 7.06 17.83
N GLU A 6 -7.99 6.83 18.03
CA GLU A 6 -8.50 5.95 19.09
C GLU A 6 -8.02 4.51 18.91
N LEU A 7 -8.16 3.97 17.69
CA LEU A 7 -7.68 2.63 17.37
C LEU A 7 -6.16 2.56 17.41
N GLN A 8 -5.44 3.57 16.94
CA GLN A 8 -3.98 3.61 17.02
C GLN A 8 -3.48 3.57 18.48
N ASN A 9 -4.14 4.32 19.37
CA ASN A 9 -3.82 4.32 20.80
C ASN A 9 -4.06 2.93 21.42
N LEU A 10 -5.20 2.30 21.10
CA LEU A 10 -5.50 0.94 21.54
C LEU A 10 -4.45 -0.07 21.05
N LEU A 11 -4.11 -0.04 19.76
CA LEU A 11 -3.10 -0.92 19.18
C LEU A 11 -1.71 -0.70 19.79
N SER A 12 -1.36 0.55 20.14
CA SER A 12 -0.09 0.89 20.78
C SER A 12 -0.02 0.30 22.19
N GLN A 13 -1.06 0.48 23.01
CA GLN A 13 -1.16 -0.11 24.35
C GLN A 13 -1.07 -1.64 24.32
N LEU A 14 -1.68 -2.28 23.32
CA LEU A 14 -1.58 -3.73 23.13
C LEU A 14 -0.18 -4.18 22.74
N SER A 15 0.54 -3.37 21.95
CA SER A 15 1.91 -3.68 21.52
C SER A 15 2.96 -3.54 22.62
N GLU A 16 2.69 -2.74 23.66
CA GLU A 16 3.59 -2.55 24.81
C GLU A 16 3.57 -3.72 25.78
N LYS A 17 2.51 -4.54 25.78
CA LYS A 17 2.42 -5.73 26.62
C LYS A 17 3.51 -6.74 26.25
N GLU A 18 4.11 -7.39 27.26
CA GLU A 18 5.12 -8.42 27.01
C GLU A 18 4.55 -9.59 26.21
N ASN A 19 5.42 -10.26 25.44
CA ASN A 19 5.03 -11.51 24.79
C ASN A 19 4.98 -12.59 25.86
N GLU A 20 3.88 -12.66 26.61
CA GLU A 20 3.65 -13.81 27.49
C GLU A 20 3.63 -15.07 26.62
N THR A 21 4.46 -16.05 26.98
CA THR A 21 4.45 -17.34 26.28
C THR A 21 3.07 -17.97 26.42
N PRO A 22 2.57 -18.68 25.39
CA PRO A 22 1.22 -19.28 25.43
C PRO A 22 1.08 -20.41 26.48
N VAL A 23 2.11 -20.66 27.30
CA VAL A 23 2.19 -21.69 28.35
C VAL A 23 2.37 -21.05 29.74
N SER A 24 2.22 -19.73 29.88
CA SER A 24 2.27 -19.08 31.19
C SER A 24 1.08 -19.52 32.04
N LYS A 25 1.37 -20.12 33.22
CA LYS A 25 0.35 -20.54 34.21
C LYS A 25 -0.31 -19.35 34.94
N GLN A 26 0.00 -18.11 34.57
CA GLN A 26 -0.55 -16.91 35.18
C GLN A 26 -1.81 -16.48 34.42
N LYS A 27 -2.94 -16.55 35.12
CA LYS A 27 -4.29 -16.28 34.58
C LYS A 27 -4.62 -14.79 34.41
N GLU A 28 -3.67 -13.87 34.58
CA GLU A 28 -4.02 -12.49 34.95
C GLU A 28 -4.02 -11.44 33.83
N ASN A 29 -3.61 -11.74 32.60
CA ASN A 29 -3.57 -10.72 31.55
C ASN A 29 -4.40 -11.04 30.31
N VAL A 30 -5.54 -11.69 30.47
CA VAL A 30 -6.47 -11.92 29.37
C VAL A 30 -7.10 -10.59 28.96
N ILE A 31 -6.63 -10.01 27.85
CA ILE A 31 -7.37 -8.95 27.16
C ILE A 31 -8.73 -9.55 26.81
N SER A 32 -9.82 -9.04 27.40
CA SER A 32 -11.13 -9.55 27.02
C SER A 32 -11.36 -9.14 25.58
N PHE A 33 -11.54 -10.12 24.70
CA PHE A 33 -11.86 -9.90 23.28
C PHE A 33 -13.07 -8.95 23.11
N SER A 34 -13.91 -8.88 24.13
CA SER A 34 -15.02 -7.93 24.29
C SER A 34 -14.61 -6.46 24.16
N GLN A 35 -13.38 -6.07 24.54
CA GLN A 35 -12.87 -4.71 24.38
C GLN A 35 -12.48 -4.39 22.92
N LEU A 36 -12.03 -5.39 22.16
CA LEU A 36 -11.76 -5.24 20.71
C LEU A 36 -13.05 -5.15 19.89
N LEU A 37 -14.15 -5.71 20.37
CA LEU A 37 -15.46 -5.61 19.71
C LEU A 37 -16.13 -4.24 19.90
N GLN A 38 -15.67 -3.46 20.88
CA GLN A 38 -16.16 -2.11 21.16
C GLN A 38 -15.26 -1.02 20.57
N ILE A 39 -14.54 -1.31 19.48
CA ILE A 39 -13.75 -0.28 18.80
C ILE A 39 -14.71 0.82 18.31
N PRO A 40 -14.58 2.05 18.83
CA PRO A 40 -15.37 3.17 18.34
C PRO A 40 -15.09 3.37 16.85
N LYS A 41 -16.15 3.61 16.08
CA LYS A 41 -16.03 3.88 14.65
C LYS A 41 -15.43 5.26 14.50
N ASP A 42 -14.18 5.34 14.09
CA ASP A 42 -13.63 6.60 13.63
C ASP A 42 -14.37 6.99 12.35
N THR A 43 -15.24 8.00 12.49
CA THR A 43 -16.02 8.60 11.40
C THR A 43 -15.33 9.84 10.83
N SER A 44 -14.13 10.18 11.32
CA SER A 44 -13.41 11.35 10.87
C SER A 44 -12.71 11.08 9.52
N ASP A 45 -13.23 11.69 8.46
CA ASP A 45 -12.61 11.74 7.11
C ASP A 45 -11.40 12.69 7.07
N ARG A 46 -10.50 12.59 8.05
CA ARG A 46 -9.45 13.61 8.25
C ARG A 46 -8.13 13.28 7.56
N ASN A 47 -7.85 12.02 7.23
CA ASN A 47 -6.62 11.66 6.52
C ASN A 47 -6.92 11.10 5.12
N ARG A 48 -6.88 11.98 4.12
CA ARG A 48 -6.97 11.64 2.68
C ARG A 48 -5.63 11.40 1.99
N THR A 49 -4.54 11.49 2.75
CA THR A 49 -3.16 11.36 2.25
C THR A 49 -2.61 9.94 2.41
N SER A 50 -3.25 9.14 3.27
CA SER A 50 -2.87 7.74 3.48
C SER A 50 -3.29 6.84 2.31
N PRO A 51 -2.40 5.96 1.81
CA PRO A 51 -2.70 5.02 0.74
C PRO A 51 -3.67 3.90 1.16
N PHE A 52 -3.76 3.62 2.47
CA PHE A 52 -4.57 2.54 3.04
C PHE A 52 -5.20 3.05 4.33
N ALA A 53 -6.52 3.21 4.37
CA ALA A 53 -7.23 3.83 5.49
C ALA A 53 -8.34 2.92 6.01
N PHE A 54 -8.45 2.79 7.33
CA PHE A 54 -9.62 2.20 7.98
C PHE A 54 -10.65 3.31 8.18
N THR A 55 -11.82 3.16 7.56
CA THR A 55 -12.91 4.15 7.62
C THR A 55 -14.21 3.44 8.00
N GLY A 56 -14.80 3.83 9.13
CA GLY A 56 -16.03 3.21 9.63
C GLY A 56 -15.85 1.72 9.99
N ASN A 57 -16.13 0.83 9.04
CA ASN A 57 -16.06 -0.62 9.20
C ASN A 57 -15.34 -1.34 8.02
N LYS A 58 -14.59 -0.61 7.21
CA LYS A 58 -13.91 -1.14 6.03
C LYS A 58 -12.52 -0.55 5.89
N PHE A 59 -11.70 -1.20 5.06
CA PHE A 59 -10.47 -0.62 4.56
C PHE A 59 -10.67 -0.03 3.17
N GLU A 60 -10.10 1.15 2.95
CA GLU A 60 -10.04 1.84 1.67
C GLU A 60 -8.60 1.85 1.18
N PHE A 61 -8.37 1.20 0.05
CA PHE A 61 -7.10 1.29 -0.68
C PHE A 61 -7.21 2.37 -1.75
N ARG A 62 -6.37 3.40 -1.65
CA ARG A 62 -6.53 4.67 -2.39
C ARG A 62 -5.48 4.89 -3.48
N MET A 63 -4.63 3.89 -3.74
CA MET A 63 -3.53 4.00 -4.70
C MET A 63 -3.88 3.53 -6.12
N VAL A 64 -5.11 3.06 -6.35
CA VAL A 64 -5.54 2.59 -7.67
C VAL A 64 -5.81 3.80 -8.57
N GLY A 65 -5.16 3.85 -9.73
CA GLY A 65 -5.40 4.90 -10.72
C GLY A 65 -6.79 4.78 -11.35
N SER A 66 -7.41 5.90 -11.70
CA SER A 66 -8.78 5.93 -12.25
C SER A 66 -8.93 5.20 -13.59
N SER A 67 -7.86 5.12 -14.39
CA SER A 67 -7.80 4.38 -15.65
C SER A 67 -7.41 2.91 -15.50
N GLN A 68 -7.03 2.48 -14.29
CA GLN A 68 -6.54 1.12 -14.05
C GLN A 68 -7.69 0.16 -13.73
N SER A 69 -7.53 -1.10 -14.15
CA SER A 69 -8.42 -2.16 -13.71
C SER A 69 -8.18 -2.47 -12.23
N VAL A 70 -9.27 -2.49 -11.45
CA VAL A 70 -9.24 -2.89 -10.03
C VAL A 70 -8.92 -4.38 -9.85
N ALA A 71 -8.98 -5.18 -10.91
CA ALA A 71 -8.79 -6.63 -10.83
C ALA A 71 -7.39 -7.00 -10.31
N MET A 72 -6.32 -6.43 -10.87
CA MET A 72 -4.96 -6.77 -10.45
C MET A 72 -4.69 -6.36 -9.00
N CYS A 73 -5.19 -5.18 -8.60
CA CYS A 73 -5.13 -4.73 -7.21
C CYS A 73 -5.81 -5.74 -6.27
N ASN A 74 -7.01 -6.18 -6.62
CA ASN A 74 -7.75 -7.16 -5.82
C ASN A 74 -7.05 -8.52 -5.76
N VAL A 75 -6.45 -8.98 -6.87
CA VAL A 75 -5.65 -10.21 -6.90
C VAL A 75 -4.48 -10.11 -5.91
N VAL A 76 -3.71 -9.01 -5.93
CA VAL A 76 -2.59 -8.79 -5.01
C VAL A 76 -3.08 -8.75 -3.55
N LEU A 77 -4.07 -7.92 -3.24
CA LEU A 77 -4.57 -7.73 -1.88
C LEU A 77 -5.16 -9.01 -1.30
N ASN A 78 -5.98 -9.73 -2.08
CA ASN A 78 -6.60 -10.97 -1.61
C ASN A 78 -5.58 -12.10 -1.45
N THR A 79 -4.58 -12.19 -2.32
CA THR A 79 -3.51 -13.19 -2.19
C THR A 79 -2.64 -12.90 -0.97
N ALA A 80 -2.27 -11.64 -0.74
CA ALA A 80 -1.52 -11.25 0.45
C ALA A 80 -2.31 -11.52 1.75
N LEU A 81 -3.62 -11.25 1.75
CA LEU A 81 -4.48 -11.58 2.88
C LEU A 81 -4.57 -13.10 3.11
N ALA A 82 -4.73 -13.88 2.04
CA ALA A 82 -4.78 -15.33 2.11
C ALA A 82 -3.49 -15.92 2.72
N GLN A 83 -2.32 -15.37 2.35
CA GLN A 83 -1.03 -15.79 2.92
C GLN A 83 -0.98 -15.57 4.43
N ILE A 84 -1.36 -14.37 4.90
CA ILE A 84 -1.34 -14.06 6.33
C ILE A 84 -2.37 -14.89 7.11
N LEU A 85 -3.55 -15.13 6.55
CA LEU A 85 -4.56 -15.99 7.18
C LEU A 85 -4.08 -17.44 7.30
N LYS A 86 -3.38 -17.94 6.27
CA LYS A 86 -2.75 -19.27 6.30
C LYS A 86 -1.68 -19.35 7.39
N GLU A 87 -0.75 -18.40 7.44
CA GLU A 87 0.30 -18.36 8.47
C GLU A 87 -0.30 -18.33 9.90
N ILE A 88 -1.36 -17.56 10.11
CA ILE A 88 -2.07 -17.52 11.39
C ILE A 88 -2.73 -18.86 11.70
N SER A 89 -3.39 -19.49 10.72
CA SER A 89 -4.04 -20.80 10.88
C SER A 89 -3.03 -21.87 11.25
N ASP A 90 -1.93 -21.97 10.51
CA ASP A 90 -0.86 -22.95 10.73
C ASP A 90 -0.25 -22.78 12.15
N GLU A 91 -0.02 -21.54 12.59
CA GLU A 91 0.52 -21.25 13.93
C GLU A 91 -0.49 -21.59 15.05
N ILE A 92 -1.80 -21.38 14.82
CA ILE A 92 -2.84 -21.79 15.77
C ILE A 92 -2.86 -23.31 15.90
N GLU A 93 -2.87 -24.04 14.78
CA GLU A 93 -2.92 -25.51 14.76
C GLU A 93 -1.70 -26.13 15.46
N GLU A 94 -0.49 -25.62 15.20
CA GLU A 94 0.74 -26.08 15.85
C GLU A 94 0.67 -25.92 17.38
N LYS A 95 0.19 -24.77 17.87
CA LYS A 95 0.12 -24.50 19.31
C LYS A 95 -1.00 -25.25 20.01
N LEU A 96 -2.11 -25.53 19.32
CA LEU A 96 -3.19 -26.35 19.87
C LEU A 96 -2.72 -27.80 20.13
N GLN A 97 -1.83 -28.34 19.30
CA GLN A 97 -1.22 -29.66 19.54
C GLN A 97 -0.39 -29.71 20.84
N GLN A 98 0.12 -28.56 21.30
CA GLN A 98 0.89 -28.42 22.53
C GLN A 98 -0.01 -28.26 23.78
N LYS A 99 -1.34 -28.44 23.65
CA LYS A 99 -2.35 -28.29 24.71
C LYS A 99 -2.38 -26.90 25.36
N ALA A 100 -1.98 -25.86 24.62
CA ALA A 100 -2.14 -24.48 25.06
C ALA A 100 -3.61 -24.03 24.96
N ASP A 101 -4.01 -23.09 25.81
CA ASP A 101 -5.34 -22.52 25.79
C ASP A 101 -5.54 -21.62 24.55
N LEU A 102 -6.68 -21.76 23.86
CA LEU A 102 -6.94 -21.02 22.62
C LEU A 102 -6.89 -19.50 22.83
N GLN A 103 -7.38 -19.00 23.96
CA GLN A 103 -7.39 -17.57 24.23
C GLN A 103 -5.97 -17.03 24.41
N GLN A 104 -5.11 -17.80 25.09
CA GLN A 104 -3.68 -17.47 25.22
C GLN A 104 -2.95 -17.50 23.87
N ILE A 105 -3.26 -18.48 23.00
CA ILE A 105 -2.70 -18.56 21.64
C ILE A 105 -3.07 -17.32 20.82
N LEU A 106 -4.35 -16.96 20.80
CA LEU A 106 -4.84 -15.81 20.04
C LEU A 106 -4.20 -14.50 20.54
N GLN A 107 -4.14 -14.32 21.86
CA GLN A 107 -3.50 -13.15 22.45
C GLN A 107 -2.01 -13.05 22.07
N TYR A 108 -1.29 -14.17 22.15
CA TYR A 108 0.11 -14.24 21.74
C TYR A 108 0.29 -13.85 20.27
N ILE A 109 -0.51 -14.41 19.36
CA ILE A 109 -0.41 -14.12 17.92
C ILE A 109 -0.73 -12.65 17.64
N ILE A 110 -1.77 -12.09 18.26
CA ILE A 110 -2.15 -10.68 18.09
C ILE A 110 -1.00 -9.75 18.52
N ILE A 111 -0.45 -9.94 19.72
CA ILE A 111 0.65 -9.09 20.22
C ILE A 111 1.90 -9.26 19.33
N LYS A 112 2.22 -10.49 18.93
CA LYS A 112 3.33 -10.80 18.00
C LYS A 112 3.18 -10.04 16.67
N LEU A 113 2.01 -10.10 16.05
CA LEU A 113 1.74 -9.42 14.78
C LEU A 113 1.77 -7.90 14.93
N LEU A 114 1.18 -7.35 15.99
CA LEU A 114 1.21 -5.92 16.27
C LEU A 114 2.63 -5.40 16.42
N LYS A 115 3.48 -6.08 17.20
CA LYS A 115 4.89 -5.70 17.35
C LYS A 115 5.66 -5.78 16.03
N LYS A 116 5.40 -6.80 15.22
CA LYS A 116 6.10 -7.00 13.93
C LYS A 116 5.69 -5.96 12.88
N HIS A 117 4.45 -5.48 12.92
CA HIS A 117 3.88 -4.66 11.84
C HIS A 117 3.52 -3.22 12.24
N SER A 118 3.62 -2.81 13.51
CA SER A 118 3.28 -1.46 13.99
C SER A 118 3.93 -0.33 13.18
N ARG A 119 5.13 -0.56 12.63
CA ARG A 119 5.85 0.41 11.78
C ARG A 119 5.06 0.92 10.57
N VAL A 120 4.07 0.16 10.07
CA VAL A 120 3.25 0.57 8.92
C VAL A 120 2.06 1.45 9.31
N ILE A 121 1.77 1.60 10.60
CA ILE A 121 0.68 2.44 11.12
C ILE A 121 1.19 3.89 11.21
N TYR A 122 0.49 4.80 10.54
CA TYR A 122 0.84 6.21 10.50
C TYR A 122 -0.42 7.08 10.40
N GLY A 123 -0.55 8.01 11.34
CA GLY A 123 -1.69 8.93 11.47
C GLY A 123 -1.49 10.30 10.82
N GLY A 124 -0.25 10.66 10.46
CA GLY A 124 0.12 12.00 10.00
C GLY A 124 -0.10 12.27 8.51
N ASN A 125 0.47 13.38 8.02
CA ASN A 125 0.37 13.80 6.62
C ASN A 125 1.32 13.00 5.72
N GLY A 126 0.76 12.16 4.85
CA GLY A 126 1.52 11.31 3.93
C GLY A 126 2.20 12.05 2.76
N TYR A 127 1.92 13.34 2.54
CA TYR A 127 2.57 14.14 1.50
C TYR A 127 3.73 14.99 2.01
N SER A 128 3.96 15.01 3.32
CA SER A 128 4.95 15.88 3.92
C SER A 128 6.38 15.35 3.70
N ALA A 129 7.37 16.24 3.64
CA ALA A 129 8.77 15.85 3.52
C ALA A 129 9.26 15.11 4.77
N GLU A 130 8.70 15.43 5.93
CA GLU A 130 8.97 14.75 7.20
C GLU A 130 8.55 13.28 7.13
N TRP A 131 7.41 12.97 6.50
CA TRP A 131 6.98 11.59 6.30
C TRP A 131 7.97 10.78 5.45
N LEU A 132 8.55 11.37 4.41
CA LEU A 132 9.56 10.70 3.60
C LEU A 132 10.80 10.31 4.43
N ALA A 133 11.27 11.22 5.31
CA ALA A 133 12.39 10.94 6.21
C ALA A 133 12.01 9.84 7.23
N GLU A 134 10.82 9.93 7.81
CA GLU A 134 10.31 8.96 8.78
C GLU A 134 10.10 7.57 8.17
N ALA A 135 9.53 7.48 6.97
CA ALA A 135 9.32 6.23 6.26
C ALA A 135 10.64 5.50 5.98
N LYS A 136 11.70 6.26 5.63
CA LYS A 136 13.07 5.72 5.48
C LYS A 136 13.61 5.16 6.80
N LEU A 137 13.43 5.88 7.92
CA LEU A 137 13.83 5.39 9.25
C LEU A 137 13.06 4.11 9.65
N ARG A 138 11.78 4.04 9.30
CA ARG A 138 10.91 2.87 9.51
C ARG A 138 11.20 1.70 8.55
N LYS A 139 12.13 1.89 7.59
CA LYS A 139 12.49 0.92 6.54
C LYS A 139 11.27 0.48 5.72
N LEU A 140 10.39 1.44 5.42
CA LEU A 140 9.27 1.21 4.51
C LEU A 140 9.80 1.31 3.06
N PRO A 141 9.35 0.44 2.14
CA PRO A 141 9.75 0.51 0.75
C PRO A 141 9.28 1.83 0.15
N PHE A 142 10.17 2.48 -0.61
CA PHE A 142 9.90 3.70 -1.34
C PHE A 142 10.41 3.51 -2.77
N LEU A 143 9.48 3.53 -3.73
CA LEU A 143 9.77 3.35 -5.15
C LEU A 143 9.40 4.66 -5.84
N GLU A 144 10.40 5.31 -6.44
CA GLU A 144 10.26 6.67 -6.99
C GLU A 144 9.52 6.67 -8.32
N SER A 145 9.77 5.68 -9.17
CA SER A 145 9.16 5.60 -10.49
C SER A 145 8.16 4.44 -10.61
N GLY A 146 7.19 4.63 -11.51
CA GLY A 146 6.29 3.55 -11.90
C GLY A 146 7.02 2.36 -12.52
N VAL A 147 8.16 2.59 -13.17
CA VAL A 147 9.01 1.53 -13.72
C VAL A 147 9.58 0.68 -12.59
N ASP A 148 10.16 1.30 -11.55
CA ASP A 148 10.68 0.58 -10.38
C ASP A 148 9.58 -0.25 -9.69
N ALA A 149 8.37 0.31 -9.58
CA ALA A 149 7.22 -0.40 -9.04
C ALA A 149 6.80 -1.61 -9.89
N ILE A 150 6.89 -1.52 -11.22
CA ILE A 150 6.58 -2.63 -12.12
C ILE A 150 7.61 -3.77 -11.97
N LEU A 151 8.88 -3.45 -11.75
CA LEU A 151 9.94 -4.46 -11.58
C LEU A 151 9.73 -5.34 -10.33
N GLU A 152 9.14 -4.78 -9.26
CA GLU A 152 8.84 -5.50 -8.02
C GLU A 152 7.81 -6.64 -8.19
N LEU A 153 7.06 -6.66 -9.30
CA LEU A 153 6.14 -7.76 -9.62
C LEU A 153 6.87 -9.11 -9.73
N THR A 154 8.14 -9.08 -10.12
CA THR A 154 8.99 -10.26 -10.32
C THR A 154 10.07 -10.43 -9.25
N ASN A 155 9.94 -9.72 -8.11
CA ASN A 155 10.84 -9.99 -6.98
C ASN A 155 10.56 -11.39 -6.41
N GLU A 156 11.54 -11.98 -5.70
CA GLU A 156 11.43 -13.35 -5.19
C GLU A 156 10.23 -13.55 -4.24
N LYS A 157 9.91 -12.53 -3.43
CA LYS A 157 8.79 -12.59 -2.47
C LYS A 157 7.43 -12.59 -3.17
N SER A 158 7.29 -11.79 -4.21
CA SER A 158 6.10 -11.69 -5.06
C SER A 158 5.89 -12.99 -5.80
N ILE A 159 6.93 -13.54 -6.43
CA ILE A 159 6.88 -14.84 -7.11
C ILE A 159 6.44 -15.92 -6.13
N GLN A 160 7.11 -16.02 -4.97
CA GLN A 160 6.80 -17.03 -3.97
C GLN A 160 5.35 -16.91 -3.45
N LEU A 161 4.88 -15.68 -3.20
CA LEU A 161 3.50 -15.42 -2.77
C LEU A 161 2.50 -15.98 -3.79
N PHE A 162 2.65 -15.64 -5.07
CA PHE A 162 1.70 -16.07 -6.09
C PHE A 162 1.80 -17.57 -6.40
N GLU A 163 3.00 -18.15 -6.40
CA GLU A 163 3.20 -19.59 -6.65
C GLU A 163 2.65 -20.44 -5.50
N THR A 164 2.88 -20.04 -4.25
CA THR A 164 2.37 -20.74 -3.05
C THR A 164 0.83 -20.84 -3.06
N HIS A 165 0.16 -19.82 -3.59
CA HIS A 165 -1.29 -19.77 -3.69
C HIS A 165 -1.85 -20.27 -5.03
N GLY A 166 -1.00 -20.70 -5.98
CA GLY A 166 -1.43 -21.16 -7.29
C GLY A 166 -2.12 -20.09 -8.14
N ILE A 167 -1.79 -18.82 -7.91
CA ILE A 167 -2.42 -17.68 -8.60
C ILE A 167 -1.69 -17.35 -9.90
N PHE A 168 -0.37 -17.21 -9.82
CA PHE A 168 0.51 -17.01 -10.98
C PHE A 168 1.79 -17.81 -10.81
N ASN A 169 2.37 -18.25 -11.92
CA ASN A 169 3.74 -18.74 -11.97
C ASN A 169 4.72 -17.62 -12.35
N LYS A 170 6.03 -17.87 -12.17
CA LYS A 170 7.09 -16.93 -12.54
C LYS A 170 6.98 -16.41 -13.99
N ASN A 171 6.70 -17.27 -14.95
CA ASN A 171 6.63 -16.87 -16.37
C ASN A 171 5.45 -15.92 -16.61
N GLU A 172 4.30 -16.17 -15.99
CA GLU A 172 3.13 -15.29 -16.08
C GLU A 172 3.41 -13.91 -15.46
N LEU A 173 4.11 -13.85 -14.34
CA LEU A 173 4.52 -12.59 -13.72
C LEU A 173 5.51 -11.81 -14.59
N GLU A 174 6.47 -12.50 -15.19
CA GLU A 174 7.41 -11.92 -16.16
C GLU A 174 6.68 -11.34 -17.37
N MET A 175 5.74 -12.08 -17.96
CA MET A 175 4.96 -11.59 -19.09
C MET A 175 4.09 -10.38 -18.71
N ARG A 176 3.48 -10.39 -17.51
CA ARG A 176 2.72 -9.23 -17.02
C ARG A 176 3.61 -8.00 -16.85
N LYS A 177 4.80 -8.16 -16.26
CA LYS A 177 5.79 -7.08 -16.14
C LYS A 177 6.13 -6.50 -17.51
N LEU A 178 6.42 -7.34 -18.50
CA LEU A 178 6.74 -6.90 -19.86
C LEU A 178 5.59 -6.11 -20.50
N ILE A 179 4.35 -6.62 -20.41
CA ILE A 179 3.17 -5.91 -20.94
C ILE A 179 2.98 -4.55 -20.27
N MET A 180 3.20 -4.46 -18.95
CA MET A 180 3.08 -3.19 -18.21
C MET A 180 4.15 -2.18 -18.65
N LEU A 181 5.41 -2.62 -18.83
CA LEU A 181 6.50 -1.78 -19.33
C LEU A 181 6.27 -1.32 -20.76
N GLU A 182 5.81 -2.23 -21.63
CA GLU A 182 5.48 -1.90 -23.03
C GLU A 182 4.37 -0.86 -23.10
N ASN A 183 3.29 -1.04 -22.33
CA ASN A 183 2.21 -0.05 -22.26
C ASN A 183 2.71 1.31 -21.75
N TYR A 184 3.56 1.31 -20.72
CA TYR A 184 4.16 2.54 -20.20
C TYR A 184 4.98 3.27 -21.28
N CYS A 185 5.85 2.55 -21.99
CA CYS A 185 6.65 3.11 -23.08
C CYS A 185 5.78 3.64 -24.22
N ASN A 186 4.75 2.89 -24.62
CA ASN A 186 3.88 3.26 -25.73
C ASN A 186 3.04 4.51 -25.43
N VAL A 187 2.48 4.62 -24.22
CA VAL A 187 1.73 5.81 -23.79
C VAL A 187 2.62 7.05 -23.83
N ASN A 188 3.79 6.99 -23.19
CA ASN A 188 4.73 8.12 -23.17
C ASN A 188 5.21 8.51 -24.58
N LEU A 189 5.44 7.52 -25.45
CA LEU A 189 5.84 7.77 -26.83
C LEU A 189 4.74 8.50 -27.62
N ILE A 190 3.48 8.10 -27.45
CA ILE A 190 2.34 8.75 -28.09
C ILE A 190 2.21 10.18 -27.58
N GLU A 191 2.27 10.40 -26.26
CA GLU A 191 2.20 11.73 -25.66
C GLU A 191 3.30 12.65 -26.18
N ALA A 192 4.54 12.16 -26.24
CA ALA A 192 5.67 12.92 -26.77
C ALA A 192 5.49 13.28 -28.26
N LYS A 193 5.00 12.35 -29.07
CA LYS A 193 4.71 12.57 -30.50
C LYS A 193 3.60 13.59 -30.70
N VAL A 194 2.51 13.48 -29.95
CA VAL A 194 1.39 14.42 -30.00
C VAL A 194 1.84 15.81 -29.57
N MET A 195 2.61 15.92 -28.48
CA MET A 195 3.19 17.18 -28.04
C MET A 195 4.07 17.81 -29.13
N ALA A 196 4.99 17.04 -29.72
CA ALA A 196 5.86 17.53 -30.80
C ALA A 196 5.04 17.99 -32.03
N GLN A 197 3.97 17.26 -32.36
CA GLN A 197 3.07 17.62 -33.45
C GLN A 197 2.31 18.93 -33.14
N MET A 198 1.73 19.06 -31.95
CA MET A 198 1.04 20.29 -31.53
C MET A 198 1.98 21.49 -31.57
N VAL A 199 3.22 21.34 -31.08
CA VAL A 199 4.24 22.39 -31.14
C VAL A 199 4.51 22.83 -32.57
N ASN A 200 4.75 21.90 -33.48
CA ASN A 200 5.13 22.24 -34.84
C ASN A 200 3.97 22.73 -35.72
N VAL A 201 2.77 22.20 -35.51
CA VAL A 201 1.62 22.44 -36.39
C VAL A 201 0.68 23.51 -35.84
N GLN A 202 0.47 23.56 -34.52
CA GLN A 202 -0.50 24.48 -33.91
C GLN A 202 0.17 25.70 -33.29
N PHE A 203 1.21 25.50 -32.46
CA PHE A 203 1.81 26.60 -31.70
C PHE A 203 2.80 27.42 -32.53
N LYS A 204 3.78 26.76 -33.17
CA LYS A 204 4.86 27.43 -33.89
C LYS A 204 4.36 28.40 -34.98
N PRO A 205 3.38 28.06 -35.84
CA PRO A 205 2.91 28.99 -36.86
C PRO A 205 2.28 30.25 -36.28
N VAL A 206 1.43 30.09 -35.26
CA VAL A 206 0.74 31.22 -34.60
C VAL A 206 1.75 32.14 -33.92
N VAL A 207 2.75 31.58 -33.24
CA VAL A 207 3.82 32.37 -32.61
C VAL A 207 4.62 33.15 -33.65
N ILE A 208 4.98 32.53 -34.78
CA ILE A 208 5.70 33.20 -35.86
C ILE A 208 4.85 34.31 -36.49
N GLU A 209 3.55 34.06 -36.70
CA GLU A 209 2.63 35.06 -37.24
C GLU A 209 2.52 36.29 -36.32
N GLU A 210 2.36 36.07 -35.01
CA GLU A 210 2.25 37.15 -34.03
C GLU A 210 3.53 37.97 -33.93
N ILE A 211 4.70 37.30 -33.86
CA ILE A 211 6.00 37.97 -33.88
C ILE A 211 6.17 38.80 -35.16
N GLY A 212 5.75 38.25 -36.31
CA GLY A 212 5.77 38.95 -37.59
C GLY A 212 4.87 40.20 -37.59
N ARG A 213 3.69 40.13 -36.98
CA ARG A 213 2.77 41.28 -36.84
C ARG A 213 3.38 42.38 -35.97
N ILE A 214 3.94 42.01 -34.82
CA ILE A 214 4.61 42.96 -33.91
C ILE A 214 5.79 43.64 -34.60
N ALA A 215 6.65 42.85 -35.28
CA ALA A 215 7.81 43.38 -35.99
C ALA A 215 7.42 44.40 -37.08
N LYS A 216 6.33 44.15 -37.83
CA LYS A 216 5.81 45.11 -38.81
C LYS A 216 5.31 46.40 -38.15
N SER A 217 4.54 46.29 -37.07
CA SER A 217 4.02 47.48 -36.36
C SER A 217 5.13 48.40 -35.85
N TYR A 218 6.28 47.84 -35.48
CA TYR A 218 7.44 48.61 -35.04
C TYR A 218 8.19 49.30 -36.19
N GLN A 219 8.16 48.73 -37.41
CA GLN A 219 8.78 49.35 -38.60
C GLN A 219 7.93 50.48 -39.20
N GLU A 220 6.63 50.49 -38.93
CA GLU A 220 5.69 51.51 -39.40
C GLU A 220 5.55 52.72 -38.46
N MET A 221 6.20 52.69 -37.29
CA MET A 221 6.37 53.83 -36.36
C MET A 221 7.58 54.68 -36.75
#